data_AF-L7T5L7-F1
#
_entry.id   AF-L7T5L7-F1
#
_cell.length_a   1.000
_cell.length_b   1.000
_cell.length_c   1.000
_cell.angle_alpha   90.00
_cell.angle_beta   90.00
_cell.angle_gamma   90.00
#
_symmetry.space_group_name_H-M   'P 1'
#
loop_
_entity.id
_entity.type
_entity.pdbx_description
1 polymer ?
#
loop_
_entity_poly.entity_id
_entity_poly.type
_entity_poly.pdbx_seq_one_letter_code
_entity_poly.pdbx_strand_id
1 'polypeptide(L)'
;EALPLVLLLILLGGDVQAYKFNLSAEYGTVEVQFEKSLVSIVPPSLFEDNGQKVDTLVMREVDVQRVDADTFTKAVALKSLQMHRNRIPKLFNRMFRNATNLRRINFGGNRIDAVEEYTFEGLANLSVIRLSRNKIPVLPRKLFAGLSSLTSLL
;
A
#
# COMPACT_ATOMS: atom_id res chain seq x y z
N GLU A 1 2.09 -15.53 -19.82
CA GLU A 1 3.09 -16.40 -19.18
C GLU A 1 3.11 -16.11 -17.69
N ALA A 2 3.04 -17.14 -16.85
CA ALA A 2 3.18 -16.98 -15.41
C ALA A 2 4.59 -16.44 -15.11
N LEU A 3 4.68 -15.35 -14.35
CA LEU A 3 5.97 -14.85 -13.85
C LEU A 3 6.66 -15.99 -13.08
N PRO A 4 7.89 -16.41 -13.46
CA PRO A 4 8.56 -17.49 -12.75
C PRO A 4 8.77 -17.09 -11.29
N LEU A 5 8.41 -17.97 -10.36
CA LEU A 5 8.71 -17.87 -8.92
C LEU A 5 10.16 -17.45 -8.62
N VAL A 6 11.08 -17.79 -9.53
CA VAL A 6 12.51 -17.45 -9.49
C VAL A 6 12.76 -15.94 -9.59
N LEU A 7 11.95 -15.20 -10.35
CA LEU A 7 12.12 -13.75 -10.46
C LEU A 7 11.85 -13.08 -9.12
N LEU A 8 10.88 -13.58 -8.34
CA LEU A 8 10.44 -12.95 -7.09
C LEU A 8 11.30 -13.29 -5.86
N LEU A 9 12.10 -14.37 -5.92
CA LEU A 9 13.22 -14.60 -5.00
C LEU A 9 14.27 -13.48 -5.06
N ILE A 10 14.40 -12.81 -6.20
CA ILE A 10 15.28 -11.65 -6.38
C ILE A 10 14.59 -10.36 -5.90
N LEU A 11 13.27 -10.24 -6.09
CA LEU A 11 12.47 -9.01 -5.86
C LEU A 11 12.35 -8.54 -4.40
N LEU A 12 12.53 -9.43 -3.41
CA LEU A 12 12.37 -9.09 -1.99
C LEU A 12 13.70 -8.89 -1.24
N GLY A 13 14.84 -9.01 -1.93
CA GLY A 13 16.15 -8.69 -1.36
C GLY A 13 16.47 -9.45 -0.08
N GLY A 14 16.86 -10.72 -0.20
CA GLY A 14 17.42 -11.49 0.91
C GLY A 14 16.40 -12.10 1.89
N ASP A 15 16.62 -13.39 2.13
CA ASP A 15 15.86 -14.33 2.97
C ASP A 15 14.37 -14.50 2.67
N VAL A 16 14.09 -15.29 1.64
CA VAL A 16 12.72 -15.73 1.25
C VAL A 16 12.03 -16.54 2.35
N GLN A 17 12.74 -17.00 3.39
CA GLN A 17 12.12 -17.62 4.56
C GLN A 17 11.40 -16.60 5.46
N ALA A 18 11.76 -15.31 5.42
CA ALA A 18 11.08 -14.27 6.18
C ALA A 18 9.73 -13.86 5.57
N TYR A 19 9.63 -13.96 4.24
CA TYR A 19 8.49 -13.48 3.47
C TYR A 19 7.64 -14.63 2.95
N LYS A 20 6.45 -14.77 3.51
CA LYS A 20 5.43 -15.68 3.00
C LYS A 20 4.35 -14.87 2.31
N PHE A 21 4.17 -15.13 1.01
CA PHE A 21 3.20 -14.46 0.17
C PHE A 21 2.69 -15.41 -0.92
N ASN A 22 1.58 -15.04 -1.53
CA ASN A 22 1.02 -15.64 -2.72
C ASN A 22 1.00 -14.58 -3.84
N LEU A 23 0.94 -15.06 -5.08
CA LEU A 23 0.80 -14.22 -6.27
C LEU A 23 -0.31 -14.78 -7.15
N SER A 24 -1.16 -13.89 -7.65
CA SER A 24 -2.07 -14.19 -8.75
C SER A 24 -1.84 -13.18 -9.87
N ALA A 25 -1.95 -13.64 -11.11
CA ALA A 25 -1.77 -12.79 -12.28
C ALA A 25 -3.00 -12.93 -13.18
N GLU A 26 -3.56 -11.78 -13.57
CA GLU A 26 -4.65 -11.68 -14.53
C GLU A 26 -4.26 -10.61 -15.55
N TYR A 27 -4.41 -10.92 -16.85
CA TYR A 27 -4.08 -10.08 -18.02
C TYR A 27 -3.21 -8.83 -17.75
N GLY A 28 -1.90 -9.04 -17.57
CA GLY A 28 -0.89 -7.97 -17.51
C GLY A 28 -0.66 -7.34 -16.13
N THR A 29 -1.48 -7.64 -15.12
CA THR A 29 -1.27 -7.18 -13.75
C THR A 29 -1.11 -8.34 -12.75
N VAL A 30 -0.61 -8.00 -11.56
CA VAL A 30 -0.29 -8.95 -10.50
C VAL A 30 -0.91 -8.47 -9.19
N GLU A 31 -1.58 -9.39 -8.51
CA GLU A 31 -1.94 -9.25 -7.11
C GLU A 31 -0.90 -9.97 -6.25
N VAL A 32 -0.48 -9.30 -5.18
CA VAL A 32 0.49 -9.78 -4.20
C VAL A 32 -0.17 -9.82 -2.83
N GLN A 33 -0.24 -10.99 -2.21
CA GLN A 33 -0.80 -11.13 -0.87
C GLN A 33 0.21 -11.76 0.09
N PHE A 34 0.54 -11.05 1.16
CA PHE A 34 1.36 -11.58 2.25
C PHE A 34 0.51 -12.36 3.25
N GLU A 35 1.01 -13.50 3.73
CA GLU A 35 0.30 -14.39 4.66
C GLU A 35 1.24 -14.93 5.72
N LYS A 36 0.86 -14.87 7.01
CA LYS A 36 1.61 -15.48 8.12
C LYS A 36 3.11 -15.11 8.11
N SER A 37 3.42 -13.88 7.71
CA SER A 37 4.80 -13.39 7.58
C SER A 37 5.10 -12.38 8.68
N LEU A 38 6.37 -12.30 9.09
CA LEU A 38 6.85 -11.37 10.13
C LEU A 38 7.29 -10.03 9.53
N VAL A 39 6.61 -9.59 8.46
CA VAL A 39 7.01 -8.39 7.72
C VAL A 39 6.74 -7.15 8.57
N SER A 40 7.79 -6.61 9.17
CA SER A 40 7.71 -5.36 9.92
C SER A 40 7.68 -4.12 9.01
N ILE A 41 8.11 -4.24 7.75
CA ILE A 41 8.12 -3.16 6.76
C ILE A 41 7.64 -3.61 5.38
N VAL A 42 6.79 -2.82 4.73
CA VAL A 42 6.49 -3.02 3.29
C VAL A 42 7.78 -2.87 2.47
N PRO A 43 8.26 -3.93 1.79
CA PRO A 43 9.53 -3.89 1.08
C PRO A 43 9.45 -2.93 -0.12
N PRO A 44 10.23 -1.83 -0.16
CA PRO A 44 10.18 -0.88 -1.27
C PRO A 44 10.55 -1.50 -2.62
N SER A 45 11.47 -2.48 -2.62
CA SER A 45 11.94 -3.21 -3.81
C SER A 45 10.79 -3.88 -4.58
N LEU A 46 9.70 -4.24 -3.90
CA LEU A 46 8.50 -4.78 -4.55
C LEU A 46 8.00 -3.86 -5.67
N PHE A 47 7.99 -2.54 -5.42
CA PHE A 47 7.49 -1.55 -6.37
C PHE A 47 8.58 -0.94 -7.25
N GLU A 48 9.83 -0.87 -6.77
CA GLU A 48 10.95 -0.42 -7.59
C GLU A 48 11.08 -1.28 -8.85
N ASP A 49 10.97 -2.59 -8.69
CA ASP A 49 11.15 -3.55 -9.78
C ASP A 49 9.84 -3.85 -10.53
N ASN A 50 8.68 -3.79 -9.85
CA ASN A 50 7.41 -4.31 -10.39
C ASN A 50 6.25 -3.33 -10.36
N GLY A 51 6.51 -2.05 -10.10
CA GLY A 51 5.46 -1.06 -9.95
C GLY A 51 4.57 -0.83 -11.18
N GLN A 52 4.98 -1.31 -12.37
CA GLN A 52 4.16 -1.33 -13.59
C GLN A 52 3.22 -2.54 -13.70
N LYS A 53 3.38 -3.54 -12.83
CA LYS A 53 2.63 -4.81 -12.88
C LYS A 53 1.76 -5.01 -11.65
N VAL A 54 2.26 -4.65 -10.46
CA VAL A 54 1.54 -4.86 -9.20
C VAL A 54 0.37 -3.90 -9.12
N ASP A 55 -0.85 -4.41 -9.28
CA ASP A 55 -2.07 -3.60 -9.19
C ASP A 55 -2.82 -3.76 -7.86
N THR A 56 -2.54 -4.84 -7.13
CA THR A 56 -3.15 -5.10 -5.83
C THR A 56 -2.10 -5.58 -4.85
N LEU A 57 -2.01 -4.92 -3.69
CA LEU A 57 -1.20 -5.36 -2.56
C LEU A 57 -2.10 -5.64 -1.36
N VAL A 58 -2.02 -6.86 -0.83
CA VAL A 58 -2.72 -7.30 0.36
C VAL A 58 -1.72 -7.69 1.45
N MET A 59 -1.65 -6.88 2.51
CA MET A 59 -0.86 -7.16 3.70
C MET A 59 -1.75 -6.96 4.92
N ARG A 60 -2.70 -7.88 5.13
CA ARG A 60 -3.67 -7.83 6.22
C ARG A 60 -3.17 -8.68 7.39
N GLU A 61 -3.14 -8.13 8.60
CA GLU A 61 -2.83 -8.89 9.81
C GLU A 61 -1.45 -9.60 9.75
N VAL A 62 -0.44 -8.96 9.14
CA VAL A 62 0.94 -9.50 9.00
C VAL A 62 1.99 -8.70 9.76
N ASP A 63 1.54 -7.97 10.78
CA ASP A 63 2.38 -7.21 11.70
C ASP A 63 3.24 -6.09 11.07
N VAL A 64 2.78 -5.48 9.99
CA VAL A 64 3.48 -4.32 9.40
C VAL A 64 3.56 -3.17 10.39
N GLN A 65 4.76 -2.71 10.70
CA GLN A 65 5.03 -1.63 11.64
C GLN A 65 5.48 -0.35 10.93
N ARG A 66 6.04 -0.46 9.73
CA ARG A 66 6.58 0.66 8.97
C ARG A 66 6.21 0.60 7.48
N VAL A 67 5.95 1.76 6.91
CA VAL A 67 5.82 1.98 5.47
C VAL A 67 6.62 3.23 5.18
N ASP A 68 7.64 3.16 4.33
CA ASP A 68 8.49 4.32 4.07
C ASP A 68 7.79 5.31 3.14
N ALA A 69 8.16 6.58 3.26
CA ALA A 69 7.50 7.67 2.54
C ALA A 69 7.60 7.52 1.01
N ASP A 70 8.60 6.80 0.52
CA ASP A 70 8.87 6.57 -0.90
C ASP A 70 8.46 5.19 -1.41
N THR A 71 7.96 4.30 -0.54
CA THR A 71 7.64 2.89 -0.86
C THR A 71 6.75 2.75 -2.11
N PHE A 72 5.79 3.66 -2.32
CA PHE A 72 4.85 3.58 -3.45
C PHE A 72 5.18 4.54 -4.60
N THR A 73 6.35 5.18 -4.60
CA THR A 73 6.73 6.15 -5.65
C THR A 73 6.91 5.52 -7.03
N LYS A 74 7.05 4.19 -7.12
CA LYS A 74 7.13 3.46 -8.38
C LYS A 74 5.85 2.65 -8.69
N ALA A 75 4.87 2.64 -7.80
CA ALA A 75 3.66 1.81 -7.85
C ALA A 75 2.60 2.31 -8.86
N VAL A 76 2.98 2.52 -10.12
CA VAL A 76 2.14 3.14 -11.17
C VAL A 76 0.89 2.32 -11.48
N ALA A 77 0.97 1.00 -11.44
CA ALA A 77 -0.16 0.11 -11.72
C ALA A 77 -1.10 -0.10 -10.52
N LEU A 78 -0.71 0.34 -9.32
CA LEU A 78 -1.42 0.04 -8.07
C LEU A 78 -2.83 0.65 -8.07
N LYS A 79 -3.84 -0.20 -7.93
CA LYS A 79 -5.28 0.14 -7.86
C LYS A 79 -5.86 -0.08 -6.47
N SER A 80 -5.39 -1.09 -5.75
CA SER A 80 -5.94 -1.49 -4.45
C SER A 80 -4.83 -1.75 -3.44
N LEU A 81 -4.93 -1.10 -2.28
CA LEU A 81 -3.98 -1.26 -1.17
C LEU A 81 -4.73 -1.66 0.10
N GLN A 82 -4.54 -2.90 0.55
CA GLN A 82 -5.16 -3.46 1.76
C GLN A 82 -4.11 -3.67 2.85
N MET A 83 -4.03 -2.71 3.78
CA MET A 83 -3.04 -2.64 4.86
C MET A 83 -3.69 -2.65 6.25
N HIS A 84 -4.94 -3.12 6.35
CA HIS A 84 -5.71 -3.07 7.59
C HIS A 84 -5.24 -4.08 8.62
N ARG A 85 -5.47 -3.75 9.90
CA ARG A 85 -5.12 -4.56 11.08
C ARG A 85 -3.61 -4.86 11.17
N ASN A 86 -2.78 -3.85 10.92
CA ASN A 86 -1.35 -3.89 11.24
C ASN A 86 -1.02 -2.90 12.37
N ARG A 87 0.23 -2.46 12.48
CA ARG A 87 0.73 -1.59 13.55
C ARG A 87 1.36 -0.29 13.02
N ILE A 88 0.97 0.14 11.82
CA ILE A 88 1.51 1.34 11.16
C ILE A 88 1.17 2.58 12.01
N PRO A 89 2.16 3.40 12.40
CA PRO A 89 1.94 4.57 13.27
C PRO A 89 1.68 5.86 12.48
N LYS A 90 2.12 5.96 11.23
CA LYS A 90 2.13 7.23 10.51
C LYS A 90 1.94 7.06 9.00
N LEU A 91 1.25 8.03 8.39
CA LEU A 91 1.19 8.21 6.94
C LEU A 91 1.87 9.52 6.55
N PHE A 92 2.70 9.47 5.50
CA PHE A 92 3.57 10.57 5.10
C PHE A 92 2.97 11.41 3.97
N ASN A 93 3.47 12.63 3.83
CA ASN A 93 3.17 13.55 2.74
C ASN A 93 3.51 12.89 1.40
N ARG A 94 2.59 12.96 0.43
CA ARG A 94 2.82 12.52 -0.96
C ARG A 94 3.30 11.07 -1.13
N MET A 95 3.10 10.20 -0.14
CA MET A 95 3.64 8.83 -0.18
C MET A 95 3.09 7.98 -1.32
N PHE A 96 1.96 8.39 -1.91
CA PHE A 96 1.30 7.74 -3.05
C PHE A 96 1.38 8.54 -4.35
N ARG A 97 2.17 9.62 -4.44
CA ARG A 97 2.12 10.62 -5.52
C ARG A 97 2.11 10.08 -6.96
N ASN A 98 2.73 8.92 -7.19
CA ASN A 98 2.84 8.29 -8.52
C ASN A 98 1.90 7.09 -8.71
N ALA A 99 1.16 6.68 -7.68
CA ALA A 99 0.14 5.63 -7.76
C ALA A 99 -1.19 6.21 -8.27
N THR A 100 -1.18 6.88 -9.43
CA THR A 100 -2.33 7.64 -9.94
C THR A 100 -3.55 6.77 -10.29
N ASN A 101 -3.36 5.46 -10.43
CA ASN A 101 -4.40 4.46 -10.67
C ASN A 101 -5.09 3.96 -9.40
N LEU A 102 -4.67 4.42 -8.22
CA LEU A 102 -5.19 3.96 -6.94
C LEU A 102 -6.67 4.34 -6.77
N ARG A 103 -7.51 3.34 -6.48
CA ARG A 103 -8.96 3.49 -6.34
C ARG A 103 -9.43 3.23 -4.91
N ARG A 104 -8.73 2.37 -4.17
CA ARG A 104 -9.13 1.95 -2.83
C ARG A 104 -7.91 1.82 -1.92
N ILE A 105 -7.98 2.47 -0.76
CA ILE A 105 -7.01 2.34 0.32
C ILE A 105 -7.73 1.86 1.57
N ASN A 106 -7.12 0.89 2.27
CA ASN A 106 -7.58 0.47 3.57
C ASN A 106 -6.42 0.39 4.57
N PHE A 107 -6.39 1.35 5.50
CA PHE A 107 -5.49 1.39 6.66
C PHE A 107 -6.26 1.21 7.98
N GLY A 108 -7.50 0.69 7.93
CA GLY A 108 -8.31 0.54 9.13
C GLY A 108 -7.69 -0.40 10.17
N GLY A 109 -7.88 -0.13 11.46
CA GLY A 109 -7.36 -1.00 12.53
C GLY A 109 -5.84 -0.97 12.68
N ASN A 110 -5.18 0.12 12.30
CA ASN A 110 -3.75 0.34 12.57
C ASN A 110 -3.56 1.14 13.87
N ARG A 111 -2.35 1.69 14.08
CA ARG A 111 -2.01 2.54 15.22
C ARG A 111 -1.73 3.98 14.76
N ILE A 112 -2.31 4.40 13.63
CA ILE A 112 -1.98 5.67 12.99
C ILE A 112 -2.39 6.80 13.92
N ASP A 113 -1.42 7.58 14.39
CA ASP A 113 -1.63 8.77 15.22
C ASP A 113 -1.30 10.07 14.47
N ALA A 114 -0.55 9.96 13.37
CA ALA A 114 -0.21 11.07 12.50
C ALA A 114 -0.50 10.74 11.02
N VAL A 115 -1.24 11.65 10.37
CA VAL A 115 -1.38 11.70 8.91
C VAL A 115 -0.93 13.08 8.48
N GLU A 116 0.04 13.15 7.57
CA GLU A 116 0.58 14.44 7.11
C GLU A 116 -0.35 15.13 6.10
N GLU A 117 -0.15 16.44 5.92
CA GLU A 117 -0.84 17.19 4.87
C GLU A 117 -0.49 16.57 3.51
N TYR A 118 -1.44 16.55 2.56
CA TYR A 118 -1.21 16.03 1.20
C TYR A 118 -0.82 14.54 1.10
N THR A 119 -1.11 13.70 2.10
CA THR A 119 -0.85 12.24 2.01
C THR A 119 -1.47 11.61 0.75
N PHE A 120 -2.68 12.03 0.35
CA PHE A 120 -3.40 11.51 -0.82
C PHE A 120 -3.38 12.45 -2.04
N GLU A 121 -2.50 13.46 -2.06
CA GLU A 121 -2.42 14.42 -3.18
C GLU A 121 -2.12 13.71 -4.51
N GLY A 122 -2.79 14.13 -5.58
CA GLY A 122 -2.64 13.57 -6.93
C GLY A 122 -3.49 12.33 -7.21
N LEU A 123 -4.20 11.78 -6.21
CA LEU A 123 -4.99 10.57 -6.35
C LEU A 123 -6.44 10.85 -6.82
N ALA A 124 -6.59 11.47 -8.00
CA ALA A 124 -7.90 11.89 -8.52
C ALA A 124 -8.90 10.73 -8.71
N ASN A 125 -8.40 9.48 -8.89
CA ASN A 125 -9.20 8.26 -9.05
C ASN A 125 -9.56 7.56 -7.73
N LEU A 126 -9.06 8.05 -6.59
CA LEU A 126 -9.27 7.43 -5.29
C LEU A 126 -10.73 7.60 -4.85
N SER A 127 -11.40 6.47 -4.66
CA SER A 127 -12.84 6.43 -4.39
C SER A 127 -13.18 6.03 -2.96
N VAL A 128 -12.31 5.24 -2.32
CA VAL A 128 -12.52 4.72 -0.98
C VAL A 128 -11.25 4.87 -0.14
N ILE A 129 -11.40 5.53 1.01
CA ILE A 129 -10.38 5.60 2.05
C ILE A 129 -10.96 5.01 3.33
N ARG A 130 -10.27 4.02 3.90
CA ARG A 130 -10.59 3.50 5.24
C ARG A 130 -9.47 3.82 6.22
N LEU A 131 -9.77 4.63 7.21
CA LEU A 131 -8.91 5.03 8.34
C LEU A 131 -9.56 4.71 9.70
N SER A 132 -10.76 4.12 9.73
CA SER A 132 -11.42 3.67 10.97
C SER A 132 -10.51 2.88 11.90
N ARG A 133 -10.78 2.94 13.21
CA ARG A 133 -10.03 2.19 14.24
C ARG A 133 -8.53 2.50 14.23
N ASN A 134 -8.18 3.77 14.10
CA ASN A 134 -6.83 4.31 14.31
C ASN A 134 -6.82 5.26 15.53
N LYS A 135 -5.70 5.96 15.75
CA LYS A 135 -5.48 6.89 16.86
C LYS A 135 -5.35 8.34 16.39
N ILE A 136 -5.92 8.68 15.23
CA ILE A 136 -5.78 9.98 14.59
C ILE A 136 -6.56 11.03 15.40
N PRO A 137 -5.92 12.02 16.03
CA PRO A 137 -6.61 13.02 16.83
C PRO A 137 -7.31 14.08 15.96
N VAL A 138 -6.68 14.45 14.85
CA VAL A 138 -7.17 15.46 13.91
C VAL A 138 -6.70 15.12 12.50
N LEU A 139 -7.57 15.34 11.52
CA LEU A 139 -7.22 15.21 10.11
C LEU A 139 -6.70 16.55 9.57
N PRO A 140 -5.58 16.58 8.82
CA PRO A 140 -5.09 17.80 8.20
C PRO A 140 -6.10 18.42 7.21
N ARG A 141 -6.15 19.75 7.14
CA ARG A 141 -7.09 20.49 6.29
C ARG A 141 -7.02 20.09 4.81
N LYS A 142 -5.82 19.79 4.29
CA LYS A 142 -5.61 19.42 2.88
C LYS A 142 -5.37 17.92 2.69
N LEU A 143 -5.83 17.09 3.61
CA LEU A 143 -5.70 15.64 3.47
C LEU A 143 -6.44 15.10 2.23
N PHE A 144 -7.62 15.65 1.94
CA PHE A 144 -8.49 15.20 0.84
C PHE A 144 -8.50 16.16 -0.36
N ALA A 145 -7.55 17.10 -0.42
CA ALA A 145 -7.48 18.06 -1.52
C ALA A 145 -7.24 17.33 -2.86
N GLY A 146 -8.09 17.61 -3.85
CA GLY A 146 -7.97 17.04 -5.20
C GLY A 146 -8.51 15.61 -5.37
N LEU A 147 -9.16 15.03 -4.36
CA LEU A 147 -9.77 13.70 -4.44
C LEU A 147 -11.16 13.73 -5.10
N SER A 148 -11.20 14.06 -6.39
CA SER A 148 -12.46 14.30 -7.12
C SER A 148 -13.39 13.09 -7.22
N SER A 149 -12.86 11.86 -7.11
CA SER A 149 -13.65 10.63 -7.18
C SER A 149 -14.02 10.04 -5.82
N LEU A 150 -13.71 10.72 -4.70
CA LEU A 150 -13.92 10.19 -3.36
C LEU A 150 -15.43 10.05 -3.06
N THR A 151 -15.88 8.83 -2.81
CA THR A 151 -17.29 8.53 -2.49
C THR A 151 -17.47 7.94 -1.10
N SER A 152 -16.42 7.41 -0.49
CA SER A 152 -16.49 6.79 0.84
C SER A 152 -15.25 7.07 1.67
N LEU A 153 -15.49 7.62 2.87
CA LEU A 153 -14.50 7.79 3.94
C LEU A 153 -15.03 7.08 5.19
N LEU A 154 -14.28 6.09 5.70
CA LEU A 154 -14.69 5.23 6.82
C LEU A 154 -13.62 5.15 7.91
#